data_AF-A0A8T3R025-F1
#
_entry.id   AF-A0A8T3R025-F1
#
_cell.length_a   1.000
_cell.length_b   1.000
_cell.length_c   1.000
_cell.angle_alpha   90.00
_cell.angle_beta   90.00
_cell.angle_gamma   90.00
#
_symmetry.space_group_name_H-M   'P 1'
#
loop_
_entity.id
_entity.type
_entity.pdbx_description
1 polymer ?
#
loop_
_entity_poly.entity_id
_entity_poly.type
_entity_poly.pdbx_seq_one_letter_code
_entity_poly.pdbx_strand_id
1 'polypeptide(L)'
;MMTAIGIDTHKDSLAACLVDELGTALDERTFANDPVGHRGLLDWLLTRAPEATVGIEGSASFGAAAARYLIAAGRSVREVPPQLSRRERIGTRRAGKSDPGDALAIARVTVREHDLPPVRLADRSQDIQLLVEAREDVVGDMTRVRNRLHADLRVLVPGYGASAANLTAVRHQRTIGRLLRGRSEVQAELARTRLADLRRLGLEERRLAGRLAELVVGHPLLGLPGAGVLVTAKLVGEIGDIGRFRSAAAFASLAGVAPIPASSGQTQRMRLNRGGNRQLNRALHTIALTQAWHHPPARTYIARKRAEGKTWREALRALKRQLVRTVFRLLQAGAGSVRLAA
;
A
#
# COMPACT_ATOMS: atom_id res chain seq x y z
N MET A 1 -1.83 -33.52 -18.82
CA MET A 1 -0.41 -33.09 -18.81
C MET A 1 -0.39 -31.61 -18.49
N MET A 2 0.32 -31.20 -17.45
CA MET A 2 0.45 -29.78 -17.09
C MET A 2 1.43 -29.13 -18.08
N THR A 3 0.97 -28.12 -18.81
CA THR A 3 1.82 -27.29 -19.65
C THR A 3 1.86 -25.88 -19.08
N ALA A 4 2.98 -25.20 -19.28
CA ALA A 4 3.12 -23.82 -18.83
C ALA A 4 3.72 -22.96 -19.93
N ILE A 5 3.34 -21.68 -19.94
CA ILE A 5 3.93 -20.68 -20.81
C ILE A 5 4.62 -19.65 -19.93
N GLY A 6 5.89 -19.37 -20.19
CA GLY A 6 6.61 -18.27 -19.56
C GLY A 6 6.67 -17.08 -20.51
N ILE A 7 6.37 -15.88 -19.98
CA ILE A 7 6.42 -14.62 -20.72
C ILE A 7 7.42 -13.69 -20.04
N ASP A 8 8.48 -13.36 -20.77
CA ASP A 8 9.38 -12.26 -20.43
C ASP A 8 8.91 -10.98 -21.11
N THR A 9 8.95 -9.86 -20.37
CA THR A 9 8.27 -8.62 -20.77
C THR A 9 9.23 -7.47 -20.98
N HIS A 10 9.17 -6.90 -22.18
CA HIS A 10 9.90 -5.70 -22.56
C HIS A 10 8.94 -4.62 -23.07
N LYS A 11 9.47 -3.40 -23.22
CA LYS A 11 8.68 -2.23 -23.61
C LYS A 11 7.92 -2.46 -24.92
N ASP A 12 8.59 -3.02 -25.92
CA ASP A 12 8.06 -3.15 -27.28
C ASP A 12 7.81 -4.62 -27.68
N SER A 13 8.21 -5.60 -26.86
CA SER A 13 8.12 -7.03 -27.17
C SER A 13 7.77 -7.91 -25.96
N LEU A 14 7.21 -9.08 -26.26
CA LEU A 14 6.85 -10.15 -25.33
C LEU A 14 7.46 -11.46 -25.84
N ALA A 15 8.50 -11.96 -25.17
CA ALA A 15 9.07 -13.27 -25.47
C ALA A 15 8.30 -14.34 -24.71
N ALA A 16 7.81 -15.37 -25.40
CA ALA A 16 7.00 -16.44 -24.85
C ALA A 16 7.61 -17.81 -25.14
N CYS A 17 7.61 -18.69 -24.13
CA CYS A 17 8.09 -20.06 -24.26
C CYS A 17 7.07 -21.04 -23.65
N LEU A 18 6.65 -22.04 -24.42
CA LEU A 18 5.79 -23.13 -23.99
C LEU A 18 6.65 -24.31 -23.55
N VAL A 19 6.35 -24.87 -22.37
CA VAL A 19 7.01 -26.07 -21.85
C VAL A 19 6.03 -27.18 -21.50
N ASP A 20 6.52 -28.42 -21.54
CA ASP A 20 5.85 -29.60 -20.97
C ASP A 20 5.99 -29.68 -19.43
N GLU A 21 5.46 -30.74 -18.84
CA GLU A 21 5.51 -31.00 -17.39
C GLU A 21 6.92 -31.24 -16.84
N LEU A 22 7.88 -31.56 -17.69
CA LEU A 22 9.29 -31.74 -17.34
C LEU A 22 10.10 -30.45 -17.53
N GLY A 23 9.48 -29.38 -18.03
CA GLY A 23 10.16 -28.13 -18.34
C GLY A 23 10.94 -28.14 -19.66
N THR A 24 10.64 -29.09 -20.56
CA THR A 24 11.20 -29.16 -21.91
C THR A 24 10.49 -28.15 -22.79
N ALA A 25 11.26 -27.32 -23.52
CA ALA A 25 10.71 -26.34 -24.45
C ALA A 25 10.03 -27.03 -25.64
N LEU A 26 8.76 -26.72 -25.87
CA LEU A 26 7.96 -27.24 -26.99
C LEU A 26 7.84 -26.24 -28.13
N ASP A 27 7.80 -24.95 -27.82
CA ASP A 27 7.65 -23.85 -28.79
C ASP A 27 8.10 -22.52 -28.17
N GLU A 28 8.68 -21.63 -28.96
CA GLU A 28 9.18 -20.31 -28.54
C GLU A 28 8.74 -19.27 -29.58
N ARG A 29 8.13 -18.16 -29.15
CA ARG A 29 7.69 -17.07 -30.04
C ARG A 29 7.87 -15.70 -29.39
N THR A 30 8.06 -14.68 -30.21
CA THR A 30 8.08 -13.28 -29.77
C THR A 30 6.91 -12.54 -30.41
N PHE A 31 6.21 -11.74 -29.60
CA PHE A 31 5.08 -10.90 -30.03
C PHE A 31 5.40 -9.43 -29.74
N ALA A 32 4.77 -8.51 -30.48
CA ALA A 32 4.81 -7.10 -30.12
C ALA A 32 4.08 -6.85 -28.80
N ASN A 33 4.54 -5.90 -27.99
CA ASN A 33 3.82 -5.49 -26.78
C ASN A 33 2.76 -4.42 -27.08
N ASP A 34 1.83 -4.76 -27.97
CA ASP A 34 0.72 -3.91 -28.40
C ASP A 34 -0.58 -4.74 -28.51
N PRO A 35 -1.75 -4.12 -28.75
CA PRO A 35 -3.01 -4.85 -28.84
C PRO A 35 -3.07 -5.93 -29.93
N VAL A 36 -2.28 -5.82 -31.00
CA VAL A 36 -2.21 -6.83 -32.08
C VAL A 36 -1.38 -8.02 -31.61
N GLY A 37 -0.23 -7.76 -31.00
CA GLY A 37 0.63 -8.79 -30.43
C GLY A 37 -0.02 -9.53 -29.25
N HIS A 38 -0.83 -8.85 -28.43
CA HIS A 38 -1.61 -9.51 -27.37
C HIS A 38 -2.65 -10.49 -27.93
N ARG A 39 -3.33 -10.13 -29.03
CA ARG A 39 -4.21 -11.06 -29.78
C ARG A 39 -3.43 -12.26 -30.30
N GLY A 40 -2.32 -12.01 -31.00
CA GLY A 40 -1.49 -13.09 -31.55
C GLY A 40 -0.93 -14.05 -30.48
N LEU A 41 -0.56 -13.50 -29.31
CA LEU A 41 -0.13 -14.30 -28.16
C LEU A 41 -1.25 -15.20 -27.64
N LEU A 42 -2.47 -14.67 -27.51
CA LEU A 42 -3.64 -15.46 -27.08
C LEU A 42 -3.99 -16.55 -28.10
N ASP A 43 -4.00 -16.23 -29.40
CA ASP A 43 -4.32 -17.20 -30.46
C ASP A 43 -3.30 -18.33 -30.49
N TRP A 44 -2.01 -18.00 -30.36
CA TRP A 44 -0.94 -19.00 -30.25
C TRP A 44 -1.12 -19.88 -29.02
N LEU A 45 -1.41 -19.28 -27.87
CA LEU A 45 -1.68 -20.01 -26.63
C LEU A 45 -2.85 -20.99 -26.80
N LEU A 46 -4.00 -20.52 -27.30
CA LEU A 46 -5.21 -21.33 -27.47
C LEU A 46 -5.01 -22.46 -28.46
N THR A 47 -4.22 -22.23 -29.52
CA THR A 47 -3.92 -23.24 -30.54
C THR A 47 -2.98 -24.32 -30.01
N ARG A 48 -1.97 -23.96 -29.22
CA ARG A 48 -0.89 -24.88 -28.82
C ARG A 48 -1.15 -25.55 -27.47
N ALA A 49 -1.69 -24.81 -26.51
CA ALA A 49 -1.88 -25.27 -25.14
C ALA A 49 -3.04 -24.54 -24.44
N PRO A 50 -4.30 -24.86 -24.79
CA PRO A 50 -5.48 -24.19 -24.27
C PRO A 50 -5.69 -24.37 -22.76
N GLU A 51 -4.96 -25.25 -22.08
CA GLU A 51 -5.02 -25.40 -20.62
C GLU A 51 -3.73 -24.95 -19.92
N ALA A 52 -2.79 -24.34 -20.64
CA ALA A 52 -1.53 -23.91 -20.06
C ALA A 52 -1.74 -22.80 -19.02
N THR A 53 -1.00 -22.92 -17.90
CA THR A 53 -0.81 -21.83 -16.95
C THR A 53 0.24 -20.88 -17.49
N VAL A 54 -0.07 -19.58 -17.51
CA VAL A 54 0.84 -18.54 -17.99
C VAL A 54 1.56 -17.92 -16.81
N GLY A 55 2.89 -18.02 -16.78
CA GLY A 55 3.73 -17.24 -15.89
C GLY A 55 4.23 -15.99 -16.59
N ILE A 56 4.17 -14.85 -15.91
CA ILE A 56 4.69 -13.58 -16.43
C ILE A 56 5.57 -12.94 -15.37
N GLU A 57 6.71 -12.39 -15.80
CA GLU A 57 7.53 -11.52 -14.96
C GLU A 57 7.25 -10.06 -15.32
N GLY A 58 6.99 -9.21 -14.32
CA GLY A 58 6.75 -7.78 -14.55
C GLY A 58 5.30 -7.44 -14.91
N SER A 59 4.31 -8.16 -14.37
CA SER A 59 2.90 -7.82 -14.61
C SER A 59 2.45 -6.46 -14.05
N ALA A 60 3.28 -5.82 -13.21
CA ALA A 60 3.08 -4.46 -12.72
C ALA A 60 3.82 -3.38 -13.55
N SER A 61 4.52 -3.76 -14.62
CA SER A 61 5.25 -2.86 -15.52
C SER A 61 4.88 -3.10 -16.99
N PHE A 62 5.82 -3.51 -17.85
CA PHE A 62 5.59 -3.74 -19.28
C PHE A 62 4.63 -4.90 -19.54
N GLY A 63 4.55 -5.89 -18.64
CA GLY A 63 3.63 -7.01 -18.73
C GLY A 63 2.16 -6.70 -18.40
N ALA A 64 1.85 -5.52 -17.87
CA ALA A 64 0.53 -5.21 -17.31
C ALA A 64 -0.61 -5.26 -18.34
N ALA A 65 -0.35 -4.84 -19.58
CA ALA A 65 -1.36 -4.86 -20.63
C ALA A 65 -1.63 -6.28 -21.15
N ALA A 66 -0.56 -7.05 -21.41
CA ALA A 66 -0.66 -8.44 -21.85
C ALA A 66 -1.35 -9.33 -20.81
N ALA A 67 -0.99 -9.19 -19.53
CA ALA A 67 -1.62 -9.96 -18.47
C ALA A 67 -3.11 -9.63 -18.31
N ARG A 68 -3.50 -8.34 -18.42
CA ARG A 68 -4.91 -7.93 -18.46
C ARG A 68 -5.67 -8.60 -19.59
N TYR A 69 -5.10 -8.58 -20.79
CA TYR A 69 -5.70 -9.18 -21.97
C TYR A 69 -5.93 -10.69 -21.79
N LEU A 70 -4.93 -11.41 -21.31
CA LEU A 70 -5.02 -12.85 -21.07
C LEU A 70 -6.01 -13.20 -19.94
N ILE A 71 -6.03 -12.44 -18.84
CA ILE A 71 -6.99 -12.64 -17.75
C ILE A 71 -8.43 -12.38 -18.24
N ALA A 72 -8.65 -11.33 -19.04
CA ALA A 72 -9.95 -11.02 -19.61
C ALA A 72 -10.45 -12.14 -20.56
N ALA A 73 -9.52 -12.83 -21.23
CA ALA A 73 -9.78 -14.01 -22.03
C ALA A 73 -9.91 -15.33 -21.22
N GLY A 74 -10.00 -15.24 -19.88
CA GLY A 74 -10.20 -16.41 -19.00
C GLY A 74 -8.94 -17.26 -18.76
N ARG A 75 -7.75 -16.77 -19.09
CA ARG A 75 -6.50 -17.52 -18.90
C ARG A 75 -6.03 -17.49 -17.44
N SER A 76 -5.44 -18.59 -16.98
CA SER A 76 -4.74 -18.65 -15.69
C SER A 76 -3.38 -17.97 -15.79
N VAL A 77 -3.25 -16.74 -15.28
CA VAL A 77 -2.00 -15.98 -15.32
C VAL A 77 -1.43 -15.82 -13.90
N ARG A 78 -0.16 -16.20 -13.71
CA ARG A 78 0.58 -16.17 -12.44
C ARG A 78 1.77 -15.23 -12.53
N GLU A 79 2.01 -14.49 -11.46
CA GLU A 79 3.19 -13.64 -11.33
C GLU A 79 4.39 -14.50 -10.94
N VAL A 80 5.46 -14.41 -11.73
CA VAL A 80 6.73 -15.08 -11.46
C VAL A 80 7.70 -14.08 -10.84
N PRO A 81 8.11 -14.26 -9.57
CA PRO A 81 9.08 -13.39 -8.93
C PRO A 81 10.45 -13.43 -9.65
N PRO A 82 11.08 -12.27 -9.93
CA PRO A 82 12.38 -12.21 -10.61
C PRO A 82 13.49 -13.03 -9.94
N GLN A 83 13.40 -13.23 -8.61
CA GLN A 83 14.38 -14.03 -7.88
C GLN A 83 14.30 -15.52 -8.26
N LEU A 84 13.11 -16.05 -8.59
CA LEU A 84 12.94 -17.44 -8.97
C LEU A 84 13.42 -17.67 -10.41
N SER A 85 13.01 -16.82 -11.36
CA SER A 85 13.47 -16.89 -12.75
C SER A 85 14.99 -16.72 -12.84
N ARG A 86 15.58 -15.81 -12.05
CA ARG A 86 17.04 -15.63 -12.00
C ARG A 86 17.77 -16.87 -11.49
N ARG A 87 17.26 -17.55 -10.46
CA ARG A 87 17.86 -18.80 -9.96
C ARG A 87 17.80 -19.90 -11.02
N GLU A 88 16.69 -20.00 -11.74
CA GLU A 88 16.52 -20.95 -12.85
C GLU A 88 17.54 -20.71 -13.97
N ARG A 89 17.79 -19.43 -14.31
CA ARG A 89 18.79 -19.02 -15.30
C ARG A 89 20.21 -19.42 -14.92
N ILE A 90 20.57 -19.31 -13.64
CA ILE A 90 21.90 -19.70 -13.16
C ILE A 90 22.09 -21.22 -13.23
N GLY A 91 21.03 -22.01 -13.03
CA GLY A 91 21.06 -23.47 -13.10
C GLY A 91 21.12 -24.04 -14.52
N THR A 92 20.92 -23.23 -15.56
CA THR A 92 20.82 -23.67 -16.94
C THR A 92 22.07 -23.29 -17.75
N ARG A 93 22.72 -24.28 -18.38
CA ARG A 93 23.96 -24.11 -19.17
C ARG A 93 23.74 -23.52 -20.58
N ARG A 94 22.72 -22.67 -20.80
CA ARG A 94 22.60 -21.94 -22.08
C ARG A 94 23.61 -20.79 -22.05
N ALA A 95 24.64 -20.87 -22.89
CA ALA A 95 25.61 -19.80 -23.06
C ALA A 95 24.98 -18.66 -23.88
N GLY A 96 24.89 -17.47 -23.31
CA GLY A 96 24.44 -16.26 -24.00
C GLY A 96 23.17 -15.63 -23.44
N LYS A 97 23.10 -14.30 -23.52
CA LYS A 97 21.95 -13.48 -23.15
C LYS A 97 20.98 -13.47 -24.32
N SER A 98 20.03 -14.41 -24.35
CA SER A 98 18.98 -14.44 -25.36
C SER A 98 17.61 -14.31 -24.68
N ASP A 99 16.80 -13.36 -25.14
CA ASP A 99 15.44 -13.10 -24.65
C ASP A 99 14.53 -14.37 -24.58
N PRO A 100 14.67 -15.38 -25.47
CA PRO A 100 13.94 -16.65 -25.31
C PRO A 100 14.37 -17.49 -24.10
N GLY A 101 15.60 -17.32 -23.60
CA GLY A 101 16.10 -17.99 -22.39
C GLY A 101 15.41 -17.49 -21.12
N ASP A 102 15.07 -16.21 -21.06
CA ASP A 102 14.35 -15.61 -19.93
C ASP A 102 12.90 -16.13 -19.91
N ALA A 103 12.23 -16.18 -21.07
CA ALA A 103 10.89 -16.78 -21.19
C ALA A 103 10.86 -18.26 -20.80
N LEU A 104 11.88 -19.05 -21.20
CA LEU A 104 11.99 -20.46 -20.81
C LEU A 104 12.18 -20.63 -19.29
N ALA A 105 13.00 -19.80 -18.66
CA ALA A 105 13.19 -19.83 -17.22
C ALA A 105 11.89 -19.53 -16.47
N ILE A 106 11.13 -18.55 -16.92
CA ILE A 106 9.80 -18.22 -16.39
C ILE A 106 8.84 -19.40 -16.57
N ALA A 107 8.84 -20.06 -17.74
CA ALA A 107 7.99 -21.20 -18.03
C ALA A 107 8.26 -22.39 -17.10
N ARG A 108 9.54 -22.68 -16.85
CA ARG A 108 9.99 -23.74 -15.93
C ARG A 108 9.63 -23.46 -14.48
N VAL A 109 9.79 -22.22 -14.03
CA VAL A 109 9.32 -21.83 -12.68
C VAL A 109 7.80 -22.00 -12.60
N THR A 110 7.06 -21.66 -13.65
CA THR A 110 5.60 -21.74 -13.68
C THR A 110 5.09 -23.17 -13.58
N VAL A 111 5.72 -24.12 -14.27
CA VAL A 111 5.31 -25.53 -14.19
C VAL A 111 5.70 -26.16 -12.85
N ARG A 112 6.84 -25.75 -12.26
CA ARG A 112 7.35 -26.28 -10.99
C ARG A 112 6.61 -25.73 -9.76
N GLU A 113 6.27 -24.45 -9.76
CA GLU A 113 5.74 -23.75 -8.60
C GLU A 113 4.21 -23.60 -8.70
N HIS A 114 3.47 -24.60 -8.21
CA HIS A 114 2.00 -24.61 -8.28
C HIS A 114 1.32 -23.49 -7.45
N ASP A 115 2.02 -22.93 -6.46
CA ASP A 115 1.53 -21.91 -5.55
C ASP A 115 1.95 -20.47 -5.91
N LEU A 116 2.51 -20.23 -7.11
CA LEU A 116 2.82 -18.86 -7.57
C LEU A 116 1.59 -17.97 -7.43
N PRO A 117 1.67 -16.70 -7.01
CA PRO A 117 0.47 -15.86 -6.87
C PRO A 117 -0.17 -15.56 -8.24
N PRO A 118 -1.51 -15.40 -8.34
CA PRO A 118 -2.12 -14.89 -9.57
C PRO A 118 -1.63 -13.47 -9.87
N VAL A 119 -1.57 -13.11 -11.16
CA VAL A 119 -1.38 -11.72 -11.55
C VAL A 119 -2.58 -10.90 -11.07
N ARG A 120 -2.28 -9.73 -10.52
CA ARG A 120 -3.27 -8.84 -9.93
C ARG A 120 -3.37 -7.59 -10.78
N LEU A 121 -4.56 -7.34 -11.29
CA LEU A 121 -4.82 -6.14 -12.08
C LEU A 121 -4.72 -4.91 -11.18
N ALA A 122 -4.18 -3.82 -11.73
CA ALA A 122 -4.15 -2.54 -11.04
C ALA A 122 -5.58 -2.14 -10.63
N ASP A 123 -5.77 -1.89 -9.35
CA ASP A 123 -6.98 -1.28 -8.81
C ASP A 123 -6.67 0.17 -8.37
N ARG A 124 -7.63 0.89 -7.81
CA ARG A 124 -7.45 2.27 -7.35
C ARG A 124 -6.51 2.38 -6.14
N SER A 125 -6.00 1.29 -5.57
CA SER A 125 -5.17 1.34 -4.37
C SER A 125 -3.86 2.09 -4.60
N GLN A 126 -3.26 1.98 -5.79
CA GLN A 126 -2.04 2.73 -6.13
C GLN A 126 -2.31 4.23 -6.20
N ASP A 127 -3.40 4.65 -6.84
CA ASP A 127 -3.81 6.06 -6.89
C ASP A 127 -4.09 6.61 -5.50
N ILE A 128 -4.77 5.81 -4.65
CA ILE A 128 -5.00 6.14 -3.25
C ILE A 128 -3.68 6.29 -2.50
N GLN A 129 -2.71 5.38 -2.71
CA GLN A 129 -1.41 5.44 -2.06
C GLN A 129 -0.66 6.71 -2.44
N LEU A 130 -0.59 7.05 -3.74
CA LEU A 130 0.05 8.28 -4.21
C LEU A 130 -0.57 9.53 -3.58
N LEU A 131 -1.90 9.58 -3.47
CA LEU A 131 -2.59 10.71 -2.82
C LEU A 131 -2.38 10.75 -1.30
N VAL A 132 -2.27 9.59 -0.65
CA VAL A 132 -1.92 9.50 0.78
C VAL A 132 -0.52 10.05 1.00
N GLU A 133 0.46 9.62 0.21
CA GLU A 133 1.87 10.07 0.29
C GLU A 133 1.97 11.59 0.06
N ALA A 134 1.38 12.08 -1.04
CA ALA A 134 1.35 13.52 -1.33
C ALA A 134 0.74 14.34 -0.18
N ARG A 135 -0.32 13.83 0.46
CA ARG A 135 -0.92 14.49 1.62
C ARG A 135 0.00 14.48 2.84
N GLU A 136 0.73 13.39 3.08
CA GLU A 136 1.69 13.31 4.19
C GLU A 136 2.82 14.32 4.03
N ASP A 137 3.31 14.52 2.80
CA ASP A 137 4.31 15.55 2.49
C ASP A 137 3.79 16.96 2.80
N VAL A 138 2.57 17.29 2.33
CA VAL A 138 1.92 18.57 2.62
C VAL A 138 1.76 18.78 4.14
N VAL A 139 1.34 17.77 4.89
CA VAL A 139 1.21 17.85 6.36
C VAL A 139 2.58 18.05 7.03
N GLY A 140 3.63 17.42 6.50
CA GLY A 140 5.01 17.63 6.90
C GLY A 140 5.44 19.08 6.70
N ASP A 141 5.17 19.64 5.53
CA ASP A 141 5.45 21.04 5.20
C ASP A 141 4.67 22.01 6.06
N MET A 142 3.37 21.78 6.26
CA MET A 142 2.54 22.57 7.17
C MET A 142 3.15 22.60 8.58
N THR A 143 3.65 21.45 9.06
CA THR A 143 4.30 21.36 10.38
C THR A 143 5.57 22.19 10.43
N ARG A 144 6.44 22.10 9.40
CA ARG A 144 7.66 22.90 9.28
C ARG A 144 7.35 24.40 9.28
N VAL A 145 6.44 24.84 8.41
CA VAL A 145 6.04 26.25 8.26
C VAL A 145 5.40 26.77 9.55
N ARG A 146 4.47 26.00 10.15
CA ARG A 146 3.83 26.35 11.41
C ARG A 146 4.83 26.56 12.53
N ASN A 147 5.82 25.68 12.67
CA ASN A 147 6.82 25.79 13.72
C ASN A 147 7.72 27.01 13.52
N ARG A 148 8.10 27.33 12.28
CA ARG A 148 8.85 28.56 11.95
C ARG A 148 8.03 29.81 12.25
N LEU A 149 6.77 29.85 11.81
CA LEU A 149 5.84 30.95 12.12
C LEU A 149 5.64 31.10 13.64
N HIS A 150 5.53 29.99 14.38
CA HIS A 150 5.43 30.01 15.83
C HIS A 150 6.65 30.68 16.47
N ALA A 151 7.86 30.40 15.98
CA ALA A 151 9.10 31.02 16.45
C ALA A 151 9.13 32.52 16.15
N ASP A 152 8.72 32.95 14.95
CA ASP A 152 8.65 34.38 14.61
C ASP A 152 7.70 35.14 15.52
N LEU A 153 6.50 34.57 15.73
CA LEU A 153 5.47 35.20 16.52
C LEU A 153 5.84 35.32 17.99
N ARG A 154 6.70 34.44 18.53
CA ARG A 154 7.20 34.59 19.90
C ARG A 154 8.04 35.86 20.09
N VAL A 155 8.73 36.30 19.04
CA VAL A 155 9.55 37.52 19.07
C VAL A 155 8.69 38.74 18.71
N LEU A 156 7.96 38.66 17.61
CA LEU A 156 7.17 39.79 17.09
C LEU A 156 5.97 40.14 17.98
N VAL A 157 5.30 39.12 18.52
CA VAL A 157 4.05 39.25 19.27
C VAL A 157 4.06 38.31 20.49
N PRO A 158 4.86 38.62 21.53
CA PRO A 158 4.87 37.84 22.76
C PRO A 158 3.45 37.67 23.32
N GLY A 159 3.09 36.45 23.75
CA GLY A 159 1.76 36.15 24.28
C GLY A 159 0.66 35.91 23.24
N TYR A 160 0.96 35.92 21.93
CA TYR A 160 -0.07 35.71 20.89
C TYR A 160 -0.91 34.43 21.07
N GLY A 161 -0.35 33.41 21.73
CA GLY A 161 -1.03 32.13 21.98
C GLY A 161 -2.36 32.28 22.70
N ALA A 162 -2.55 33.31 23.54
CA ALA A 162 -3.82 33.60 24.20
C ALA A 162 -4.96 33.90 23.21
N SER A 163 -4.64 34.49 22.06
CA SER A 163 -5.63 34.86 21.02
C SER A 163 -5.59 33.96 19.79
N ALA A 164 -4.49 33.22 19.58
CA ALA A 164 -4.25 32.45 18.35
C ALA A 164 -3.37 31.19 18.55
N ALA A 165 -3.69 30.35 19.55
CA ALA A 165 -2.93 29.13 19.86
C ALA A 165 -2.84 28.10 18.70
N ASN A 166 -3.91 27.95 17.91
CA ASN A 166 -3.95 26.99 16.79
C ASN A 166 -3.71 27.69 15.44
N LEU A 167 -2.46 27.72 14.99
CA LEU A 167 -2.06 28.39 13.75
C LEU A 167 -2.58 27.75 12.45
N THR A 168 -3.17 26.55 12.49
CA THR A 168 -3.82 25.96 11.30
C THR A 168 -5.29 26.34 11.17
N ALA A 169 -5.90 26.85 12.25
CA ALA A 169 -7.29 27.30 12.21
C ALA A 169 -7.42 28.65 11.47
N VAL A 170 -8.34 28.71 10.49
CA VAL A 170 -8.58 29.91 9.67
C VAL A 170 -8.83 31.15 10.52
N ARG A 171 -9.61 31.03 11.61
CA ARG A 171 -9.89 32.14 12.54
C ARG A 171 -8.61 32.71 13.17
N HIS A 172 -7.68 31.85 13.59
CA HIS A 172 -6.44 32.29 14.22
C HIS A 172 -5.48 32.84 13.17
N GLN A 173 -5.42 32.24 11.98
CA GLN A 173 -4.65 32.78 10.86
C GLN A 173 -5.11 34.19 10.48
N ARG A 174 -6.41 34.50 10.56
CA ARG A 174 -6.91 35.87 10.40
C ARG A 174 -6.41 36.78 11.53
N THR A 175 -6.51 36.35 12.79
CA THR A 175 -5.98 37.10 13.94
C THR A 175 -4.48 37.38 13.82
N ILE A 176 -3.65 36.38 13.49
CA ILE A 176 -2.22 36.58 13.23
C ILE A 176 -2.00 37.59 12.10
N GLY A 177 -2.76 37.46 11.00
CA GLY A 177 -2.72 38.45 9.92
C GLY A 177 -2.94 39.87 10.42
N ARG A 178 -3.90 40.08 11.34
CA ARG A 178 -4.16 41.39 11.97
C ARG A 178 -3.02 41.86 12.86
N LEU A 179 -2.45 40.97 13.67
CA LEU A 179 -1.33 41.26 14.59
C LEU A 179 -0.03 41.62 13.87
N LEU A 180 0.12 41.15 12.62
CA LEU A 180 1.27 41.44 11.76
C LEU A 180 1.06 42.69 10.87
N ARG A 181 -0.11 43.36 10.92
CA ARG A 181 -0.34 44.58 10.13
C ARG A 181 0.44 45.77 10.70
N GLY A 182 0.92 46.64 9.82
CA GLY A 182 1.69 47.84 10.18
C GLY A 182 3.14 47.57 10.60
N ARG A 183 3.53 46.30 10.76
CA ARG A 183 4.90 45.87 11.06
C ARG A 183 5.76 45.84 9.80
N SER A 184 6.89 46.54 9.80
CA SER A 184 7.79 46.71 8.65
C SER A 184 9.10 45.94 8.78
N GLU A 185 9.35 45.29 9.92
CA GLU A 185 10.56 44.53 10.17
C GLU A 185 10.64 43.31 9.23
N VAL A 186 11.85 42.93 8.79
CA VAL A 186 12.09 41.76 7.92
C VAL A 186 11.47 40.48 8.51
N GLN A 187 11.55 40.32 9.83
CA GLN A 187 10.93 39.17 10.50
C GLN A 187 9.41 39.15 10.35
N ALA A 188 8.74 40.32 10.36
CA ALA A 188 7.31 40.42 10.14
C ALA A 188 6.92 40.13 8.68
N GLU A 189 7.76 40.53 7.72
CA GLU A 189 7.62 40.14 6.32
C GLU A 189 7.68 38.61 6.16
N LEU A 190 8.73 37.97 6.68
CA LEU A 190 8.87 36.51 6.64
C LEU A 190 7.71 35.78 7.35
N ALA A 191 7.23 36.32 8.47
CA ALA A 191 6.06 35.77 9.17
C ALA A 191 4.78 35.85 8.31
N ARG A 192 4.58 36.95 7.56
CA ARG A 192 3.45 37.09 6.62
C ARG A 192 3.55 36.06 5.48
N THR A 193 4.74 35.87 4.90
CA THR A 193 4.98 34.85 3.88
C THR A 193 4.68 33.45 4.40
N ARG A 194 5.21 33.09 5.59
CA ARG A 194 4.94 31.79 6.24
C ARG A 194 3.46 31.59 6.56
N LEU A 195 2.74 32.65 6.95
CA LEU A 195 1.30 32.59 7.14
C LEU A 195 0.54 32.33 5.83
N ALA A 196 0.98 32.95 4.72
CA ALA A 196 0.42 32.71 3.39
C ALA A 196 0.69 31.28 2.91
N ASP A 197 1.91 30.78 3.09
CA ASP A 197 2.28 29.39 2.79
C ASP A 197 1.44 28.39 3.60
N LEU A 198 1.26 28.63 4.90
CA LEU A 198 0.45 27.76 5.75
C LEU A 198 -1.02 27.72 5.30
N ARG A 199 -1.56 28.84 4.79
CA ARG A 199 -2.90 28.89 4.20
C ARG A 199 -2.98 28.09 2.89
N ARG A 200 -2.00 28.27 2.00
CA ARG A 200 -1.90 27.56 0.72
C ARG A 200 -1.82 26.05 0.93
N LEU A 201 -0.89 25.59 1.76
CA LEU A 201 -0.73 24.18 2.10
C LEU A 201 -1.99 23.61 2.77
N GLY A 202 -2.67 24.40 3.61
CA GLY A 202 -3.94 23.98 4.21
C GLY A 202 -5.09 23.82 3.20
N LEU A 203 -5.09 24.57 2.09
CA LEU A 203 -6.06 24.36 1.00
C LEU A 203 -5.73 23.09 0.21
N GLU A 204 -4.45 22.87 -0.08
CA GLU A 204 -3.95 21.69 -0.77
C GLU A 204 -4.23 20.40 0.02
N GLU A 205 -3.99 20.41 1.34
CA GLU A 205 -4.32 19.29 2.22
C GLU A 205 -5.81 18.94 2.16
N ARG A 206 -6.70 19.95 2.20
CA ARG A 206 -8.15 19.75 2.08
C ARG A 206 -8.54 19.19 0.73
N ARG A 207 -7.93 19.67 -0.37
CA ARG A 207 -8.16 19.15 -1.72
C ARG A 207 -7.78 17.68 -1.82
N LEU A 208 -6.60 17.30 -1.33
CA LEU A 208 -6.15 15.91 -1.31
C LEU A 208 -7.05 15.04 -0.44
N ALA A 209 -7.43 15.51 0.74
CA ALA A 209 -8.38 14.82 1.61
C ALA A 209 -9.76 14.60 0.95
N GLY A 210 -10.24 15.58 0.17
CA GLY A 210 -11.48 15.46 -0.61
C GLY A 210 -11.39 14.36 -1.68
N ARG A 211 -10.31 14.35 -2.47
CA ARG A 211 -10.06 13.29 -3.47
C ARG A 211 -9.97 11.90 -2.82
N LEU A 212 -9.31 11.80 -1.67
CA LEU A 212 -9.26 10.55 -0.92
C LEU A 212 -10.65 10.10 -0.45
N ALA A 213 -11.51 11.03 -0.04
CA ALA A 213 -12.88 10.72 0.36
C ALA A 213 -13.70 10.15 -0.79
N GLU A 214 -13.57 10.72 -1.99
CA GLU A 214 -14.22 10.22 -3.21
C GLU A 214 -13.77 8.80 -3.55
N LEU A 215 -12.48 8.51 -3.41
CA LEU A 215 -11.93 7.19 -3.77
C LEU A 215 -12.28 6.07 -2.78
N VAL A 216 -12.55 6.40 -1.52
CA VAL A 216 -12.91 5.40 -0.49
C VAL A 216 -14.38 5.43 -0.08
N VAL A 217 -15.20 6.22 -0.78
CA VAL A 217 -16.63 6.31 -0.49
C VAL A 217 -17.28 4.91 -0.56
N GLY A 218 -18.13 4.60 0.42
CA GLY A 218 -18.79 3.29 0.50
C GLY A 218 -17.90 2.14 0.97
N HIS A 219 -16.59 2.35 1.20
CA HIS A 219 -15.72 1.28 1.71
C HIS A 219 -16.15 0.87 3.14
N PRO A 220 -16.34 -0.43 3.45
CA PRO A 220 -16.85 -0.89 4.75
C PRO A 220 -16.05 -0.45 5.98
N LEU A 221 -14.74 -0.19 5.81
CA LEU A 221 -13.89 0.39 6.86
C LEU A 221 -14.41 1.73 7.40
N LEU A 222 -15.10 2.54 6.61
CA LEU A 222 -15.66 3.82 7.09
C LEU A 222 -16.68 3.64 8.22
N GLY A 223 -17.30 2.47 8.32
CA GLY A 223 -18.21 2.12 9.43
C GLY A 223 -17.50 1.69 10.71
N LEU A 224 -16.18 1.46 10.69
CA LEU A 224 -15.41 1.08 11.88
C LEU A 224 -15.04 2.33 12.70
N PRO A 225 -15.43 2.44 13.98
CA PRO A 225 -15.08 3.59 14.81
C PRO A 225 -13.56 3.80 14.84
N GLY A 226 -13.11 5.01 14.50
CA GLY A 226 -11.69 5.36 14.38
C GLY A 226 -11.06 5.14 13.00
N ALA A 227 -11.78 4.59 12.02
CA ALA A 227 -11.34 4.43 10.63
C ALA A 227 -12.01 5.43 9.68
N GLY A 228 -11.81 6.72 9.93
CA GLY A 228 -12.26 7.78 9.01
C GLY A 228 -11.55 7.74 7.65
N VAL A 229 -11.96 8.60 6.72
CA VAL A 229 -11.46 8.67 5.32
C VAL A 229 -9.96 8.44 5.20
N LEU A 230 -9.16 9.23 5.91
CA LEU A 230 -7.69 9.20 5.79
C LEU A 230 -7.07 7.90 6.31
N VAL A 231 -7.64 7.32 7.36
CA VAL A 231 -7.18 6.04 7.92
C VAL A 231 -7.56 4.91 6.98
N THR A 232 -8.77 4.94 6.42
CA THR A 232 -9.25 3.98 5.43
C THR A 232 -8.41 4.04 4.17
N ALA A 233 -8.19 5.23 3.60
CA ALA A 233 -7.32 5.44 2.44
C ALA A 233 -5.91 4.92 2.69
N LYS A 234 -5.31 5.22 3.84
CA LYS A 234 -3.99 4.71 4.20
C LYS A 234 -3.96 3.18 4.28
N LEU A 235 -4.99 2.54 4.86
CA LEU A 235 -5.08 1.08 4.90
C LEU A 235 -5.21 0.49 3.49
N VAL A 236 -6.09 1.04 2.65
CA VAL A 236 -6.33 0.55 1.28
C VAL A 236 -5.07 0.72 0.42
N GLY A 237 -4.47 1.92 0.40
CA GLY A 237 -3.29 2.20 -0.42
C GLY A 237 -2.07 1.36 -0.04
N GLU A 238 -1.74 1.28 1.25
CA GLU A 238 -0.57 0.51 1.72
C GLU A 238 -0.72 -1.01 1.56
N ILE A 239 -1.97 -1.49 1.59
CA ILE A 239 -2.26 -2.91 1.42
C ILE A 239 -2.23 -3.29 -0.05
N GLY A 240 -2.75 -2.42 -0.92
CA GLY A 240 -3.11 -2.81 -2.26
C GLY A 240 -4.15 -3.93 -2.21
N ASP A 241 -3.88 -5.01 -2.92
CA ASP A 241 -4.74 -6.18 -2.88
C ASP A 241 -4.64 -6.95 -1.54
N ILE A 242 -5.74 -6.94 -0.79
CA ILE A 242 -5.93 -7.70 0.45
C ILE A 242 -5.81 -9.22 0.24
N GLY A 243 -6.04 -9.72 -0.98
CA GLY A 243 -5.87 -11.12 -1.37
C GLY A 243 -4.44 -11.63 -1.30
N ARG A 244 -3.42 -10.77 -1.08
CA ARG A 244 -2.01 -11.24 -0.86
C ARG A 244 -1.80 -11.91 0.47
N PHE A 245 -2.73 -11.71 1.40
CA PHE A 245 -2.60 -12.22 2.75
C PHE A 245 -3.41 -13.49 2.92
N ARG A 246 -2.70 -14.60 3.14
CA ARG A 246 -3.32 -15.90 3.49
C ARG A 246 -4.15 -15.86 4.78
N SER A 247 -3.91 -14.89 5.67
CA SER A 247 -4.66 -14.76 6.92
C SER A 247 -4.49 -13.39 7.59
N ALA A 248 -5.40 -13.07 8.52
CA ALA A 248 -5.28 -11.92 9.40
C ALA A 248 -4.00 -11.94 10.28
N ALA A 249 -3.40 -13.12 10.52
CA ALA A 249 -2.14 -13.23 11.22
C ALA A 249 -0.94 -12.80 10.35
N ALA A 250 -0.94 -13.18 9.06
CA ALA A 250 0.04 -12.70 8.10
C ALA A 250 -0.04 -11.17 7.95
N PHE A 251 -1.26 -10.63 7.84
CA PHE A 251 -1.49 -9.18 7.85
C PHE A 251 -0.98 -8.51 9.14
N ALA A 252 -1.26 -9.09 10.32
CA ALA A 252 -0.75 -8.56 11.59
C ALA A 252 0.78 -8.51 11.64
N SER A 253 1.44 -9.51 11.06
CA SER A 253 2.90 -9.60 11.00
C SER A 253 3.47 -8.48 10.11
N LEU A 254 2.95 -8.33 8.89
CA LEU A 254 3.36 -7.26 7.98
C LEU A 254 3.14 -5.88 8.62
N ALA A 255 1.97 -5.64 9.21
CA ALA A 255 1.66 -4.37 9.85
C ALA A 255 2.47 -4.11 11.15
N GLY A 256 3.35 -5.03 11.56
CA GLY A 256 4.16 -4.89 12.78
C GLY A 256 3.34 -4.89 14.07
N VAL A 257 2.14 -5.46 14.03
CA VAL A 257 1.22 -5.56 15.18
C VAL A 257 1.36 -6.90 15.89
N ALA A 258 1.71 -7.96 15.17
CA ALA A 258 2.04 -9.24 15.78
C ALA A 258 3.33 -9.12 16.61
N PRO A 259 3.33 -9.52 17.89
CA PRO A 259 4.55 -9.59 18.66
C PRO A 259 5.48 -10.69 18.13
N ILE A 260 6.79 -10.53 18.30
CA ILE A 260 7.81 -11.49 17.83
C ILE A 260 8.29 -12.32 19.04
N PRO A 261 8.44 -13.64 18.91
CA PRO A 261 9.12 -14.46 19.91
C PRO A 261 10.54 -13.93 20.19
N ALA A 262 10.89 -13.80 21.46
CA ALA A 262 12.21 -13.39 21.94
C ALA A 262 12.59 -14.19 23.20
N SER A 263 12.17 -15.46 23.20
CA SER A 263 12.38 -16.43 24.26
C SER A 263 13.77 -17.04 24.15
N SER A 264 14.41 -17.31 25.31
CA SER A 264 15.60 -18.16 25.41
C SER A 264 15.43 -19.13 26.58
N GLY A 265 15.72 -20.41 26.36
CA GLY A 265 15.55 -21.46 27.37
C GLY A 265 14.10 -21.56 27.88
N GLN A 266 13.92 -21.59 29.20
CA GLN A 266 12.63 -21.78 29.88
C GLN A 266 11.72 -20.54 29.92
N THR A 267 12.15 -19.40 29.38
CA THR A 267 11.38 -18.15 29.45
C THR A 267 10.59 -17.89 28.17
N GLN A 268 9.25 -17.91 28.25
CA GLN A 268 8.41 -17.45 27.13
C GLN A 268 8.27 -15.93 27.16
N ARG A 269 9.03 -15.24 26.30
CA ARG A 269 8.99 -13.79 26.15
C ARG A 269 8.64 -13.39 24.72
N MET A 270 7.79 -12.37 24.63
CA MET A 270 7.44 -11.73 23.37
C MET A 270 8.00 -10.31 23.33
N ARG A 271 8.53 -9.88 22.19
CA ARG A 271 9.02 -8.51 21.94
C ARG A 271 8.17 -7.77 20.92
N LEU A 272 8.27 -6.45 20.94
CA LEU A 272 7.63 -5.57 19.94
C LEU A 272 8.25 -5.79 18.56
N ASN A 273 7.41 -5.94 17.53
CA ASN A 273 7.87 -5.93 16.14
C ASN A 273 8.24 -4.50 15.71
N ARG A 274 9.55 -4.27 15.46
CA ARG A 274 10.05 -3.00 14.95
C ARG A 274 10.29 -2.96 13.43
N GLY A 275 10.09 -4.07 12.72
CA GLY A 275 10.37 -4.19 11.29
C GLY A 275 9.15 -4.11 10.36
N GLY A 276 7.92 -4.21 10.88
CA GLY A 276 6.71 -4.16 10.04
C GLY A 276 6.42 -2.78 9.43
N ASN A 277 5.51 -2.74 8.45
CA ASN A 277 5.05 -1.52 7.77
C ASN A 277 4.49 -0.53 8.81
N ARG A 278 5.13 0.64 8.90
CA ARG A 278 4.84 1.66 9.92
C ARG A 278 3.59 2.46 9.63
N GLN A 279 3.22 2.60 8.36
CA GLN A 279 2.02 3.29 7.95
C GLN A 279 0.77 2.50 8.33
N LEU A 280 0.78 1.18 8.07
CA LEU A 280 -0.25 0.26 8.56
C LEU A 280 -0.31 0.23 10.08
N ASN A 281 0.86 0.20 10.75
CA ASN A 281 0.91 0.20 12.20
C ASN A 281 0.28 1.46 12.82
N ARG A 282 0.56 2.63 12.21
CA ARG A 282 0.04 3.94 12.59
C ARG A 282 -1.47 3.98 12.39
N ALA A 283 -1.97 3.57 11.22
CA ALA A 283 -3.41 3.52 10.94
C ALA A 283 -4.16 2.65 11.97
N LEU A 284 -3.68 1.43 12.23
CA LEU A 284 -4.25 0.54 13.25
C LEU A 284 -4.14 1.11 14.66
N HIS A 285 -3.08 1.84 14.97
CA HIS A 285 -2.93 2.51 16.25
C HIS A 285 -3.93 3.66 16.43
N THR A 286 -4.18 4.46 15.39
CA THR A 286 -5.19 5.53 15.40
C THR A 286 -6.58 4.97 15.67
N ILE A 287 -6.95 3.86 15.01
CA ILE A 287 -8.22 3.16 15.26
C ILE A 287 -8.28 2.71 16.72
N ALA A 288 -7.26 1.99 17.19
CA ALA A 288 -7.22 1.47 18.55
C ALA A 288 -7.30 2.58 19.61
N LEU A 289 -6.59 3.69 19.41
CA LEU A 289 -6.60 4.83 20.33
C LEU A 289 -7.98 5.49 20.35
N THR A 290 -8.57 5.73 19.19
CA THR A 290 -9.91 6.35 19.10
C THR A 290 -10.96 5.49 19.77
N GLN A 291 -10.93 4.17 19.52
CA GLN A 291 -11.84 3.24 20.17
C GLN A 291 -11.62 3.14 21.68
N ALA A 292 -10.37 3.18 22.13
CA ALA A 292 -10.04 3.16 23.56
C ALA A 292 -10.69 4.31 24.33
N TRP A 293 -10.91 5.46 23.69
CA TRP A 293 -11.54 6.63 24.30
C TRP A 293 -13.07 6.65 24.11
N HIS A 294 -13.56 6.28 22.92
CA HIS A 294 -14.93 6.59 22.52
C HIS A 294 -15.82 5.36 22.25
N HIS A 295 -15.25 4.15 22.20
CA HIS A 295 -16.00 2.94 21.86
C HIS A 295 -16.17 2.03 23.09
N PRO A 296 -17.39 1.86 23.64
CA PRO A 296 -17.59 1.12 24.88
C PRO A 296 -17.01 -0.31 24.88
N PRO A 297 -17.17 -1.13 23.83
CA PRO A 297 -16.56 -2.48 23.79
C PRO A 297 -15.03 -2.46 23.93
N ALA A 298 -14.35 -1.48 23.34
CA ALA A 298 -12.91 -1.34 23.44
C ALA A 298 -12.46 -0.88 24.84
N ARG A 299 -13.24 0.00 25.48
CA ARG A 299 -13.02 0.40 26.88
C ARG A 299 -13.13 -0.80 27.83
N THR A 300 -14.17 -1.63 27.67
CA THR A 300 -14.34 -2.86 28.44
C THR A 300 -13.18 -3.82 28.22
N TYR A 301 -12.74 -4.01 26.97
CA TYR A 301 -11.58 -4.84 26.68
C TYR A 301 -10.30 -4.34 27.37
N ILE A 302 -10.04 -3.03 27.32
CA ILE A 302 -8.86 -2.45 27.96
C ILE A 302 -8.95 -2.57 29.49
N ALA A 303 -10.10 -2.28 30.09
CA ALA A 303 -10.31 -2.42 31.53
C ALA A 303 -10.01 -3.85 31.99
N ARG A 304 -10.54 -4.85 31.27
CA ARG A 304 -10.23 -6.27 31.53
C ARG A 304 -8.74 -6.56 31.41
N LYS A 305 -8.06 -6.08 30.35
CA LYS A 305 -6.61 -6.28 30.21
C LYS A 305 -5.80 -5.62 31.32
N ARG A 306 -6.25 -4.49 31.86
CA ARG A 306 -5.63 -3.84 33.02
C ARG A 306 -5.86 -4.63 34.30
N ALA A 307 -7.05 -5.21 34.49
CA ALA A 307 -7.33 -6.11 35.61
C ALA A 307 -6.47 -7.39 35.56
N GLU A 308 -6.08 -7.85 34.37
CA GLU A 308 -5.08 -8.92 34.15
C GLU A 308 -3.63 -8.46 34.43
N GLY A 309 -3.40 -7.29 35.02
CA GLY A 309 -2.07 -6.77 35.38
C GLY A 309 -1.32 -6.04 34.24
N LYS A 310 -1.94 -5.85 33.07
CA LYS A 310 -1.27 -5.15 31.95
C LYS A 310 -1.27 -3.64 32.13
N THR A 311 -0.15 -3.01 31.75
CA THR A 311 -0.09 -1.55 31.62
C THR A 311 -1.06 -1.05 30.54
N TRP A 312 -1.42 0.24 30.59
CA TRP A 312 -2.24 0.87 29.53
C TRP A 312 -1.67 0.64 28.13
N ARG A 313 -0.34 0.75 27.96
CA ARG A 313 0.33 0.56 26.67
C ARG A 313 0.21 -0.88 26.18
N GLU A 314 0.30 -1.86 27.07
CA GLU A 314 0.15 -3.28 26.72
C GLU A 314 -1.31 -3.64 26.41
N ALA A 315 -2.27 -3.12 27.18
CA ALA A 315 -3.69 -3.28 26.92
C ALA A 315 -4.06 -2.69 25.54
N LEU A 316 -3.56 -1.50 25.21
CA LEU A 316 -3.79 -0.87 23.90
C LEU A 316 -3.14 -1.66 22.75
N ARG A 317 -1.95 -2.25 22.94
CA ARG A 317 -1.34 -3.16 21.95
C ARG A 317 -2.19 -4.42 21.74
N ALA A 318 -2.73 -4.98 22.81
CA ALA A 318 -3.62 -6.15 22.73
C ALA A 318 -4.91 -5.80 21.98
N LEU A 319 -5.52 -4.63 22.25
CA LEU A 319 -6.67 -4.13 21.50
C LEU A 319 -6.33 -3.96 20.02
N LYS A 320 -5.20 -3.30 19.70
CA LYS A 320 -4.73 -3.14 18.32
C LYS A 320 -4.58 -4.49 17.62
N ARG A 321 -4.02 -5.50 18.29
CA ARG A 321 -3.86 -6.87 17.74
C ARG A 321 -5.20 -7.56 17.49
N GLN A 322 -6.19 -7.36 18.35
CA GLN A 322 -7.55 -7.85 18.15
C GLN A 322 -8.20 -7.17 16.93
N LEU A 323 -8.08 -5.85 16.83
CA LEU A 323 -8.67 -5.04 15.75
C LEU A 323 -8.17 -5.45 14.36
N VAL A 324 -6.95 -5.98 14.25
CA VAL A 324 -6.42 -6.51 12.98
C VAL A 324 -7.40 -7.49 12.31
N ARG A 325 -8.08 -8.36 13.08
CA ARG A 325 -9.02 -9.33 12.51
C ARG A 325 -10.26 -8.65 11.92
N THR A 326 -10.77 -7.63 12.59
CA THR A 326 -11.92 -6.86 12.10
C THR A 326 -11.54 -6.05 10.87
N VAL A 327 -10.42 -5.34 10.92
CA VAL A 327 -9.90 -4.56 9.79
C VAL A 327 -9.65 -5.46 8.58
N PHE A 328 -9.04 -6.63 8.77
CA PHE A 328 -8.81 -7.60 7.71
C PHE A 328 -10.11 -8.03 7.02
N ARG A 329 -11.14 -8.40 7.79
CA ARG A 329 -12.46 -8.78 7.22
C ARG A 329 -13.12 -7.64 6.46
N LEU A 330 -13.05 -6.41 6.98
CA LEU A 330 -13.63 -5.24 6.31
C LEU A 330 -12.89 -4.86 5.03
N LEU A 331 -11.57 -5.06 4.98
CA LEU A 331 -10.78 -4.91 3.75
C LEU A 331 -11.16 -5.98 2.71
N GLN A 332 -11.35 -7.23 3.13
CA GLN A 332 -11.82 -8.29 2.22
C GLN A 332 -13.22 -7.99 1.66
N ALA A 333 -14.15 -7.55 2.52
CA ALA A 333 -15.49 -7.16 2.10
C ALA A 333 -15.47 -5.93 1.16
N GLY A 334 -14.51 -5.02 1.35
CA GLY A 334 -14.35 -3.81 0.55
C GLY A 334 -13.54 -3.99 -0.73
N ALA A 335 -12.96 -5.17 -0.99
CA ALA A 335 -12.04 -5.37 -2.12
C ALA A 335 -12.66 -5.02 -3.49
N GLY A 336 -13.97 -5.21 -3.65
CA GLY A 336 -14.68 -4.83 -4.87
C GLY A 336 -14.79 -3.31 -5.08
N SER A 337 -14.85 -2.52 -4.01
CA SER A 337 -15.04 -1.05 -4.07
C SER A 337 -13.83 -0.28 -4.61
N VAL A 338 -12.67 -0.92 -4.63
CA VAL A 338 -11.39 -0.31 -5.08
C VAL A 338 -11.06 -0.70 -6.52
N ARG A 339 -11.77 -1.66 -7.12
CA ARG A 339 -11.52 -2.08 -8.51
C ARG A 339 -11.81 -0.94 -9.49
N LEU A 340 -10.95 -0.79 -10.49
CA LEU A 340 -11.26 0.05 -11.65
C LEU A 340 -12.48 -0.57 -12.37
N ALA A 341 -13.40 0.28 -12.83
CA ALA A 341 -14.47 -0.19 -13.72
C ALA A 341 -13.80 -0.81 -14.96
N ALA A 342 -14.29 -1.99 -15.35
CA ALA A 342 -13.74 -2.76 -16.46
C ALA A 342 -13.87 -2.02 -17.80
#